data_AF-A0A352BDM5-F1
#
_entry.id   AF-A0A352BDM5-F1
#
_cell.length_a   1.000
_cell.length_b   1.000
_cell.length_c   1.000
_cell.angle_alpha   90.00
_cell.angle_beta   90.00
_cell.angle_gamma   90.00
#
_symmetry.space_group_name_H-M   'P 1'
#
loop_
_entity.id
_entity.type
_entity.pdbx_description
1 polymer ?
#
loop_
_entity_poly.entity_id
_entity_poly.type
_entity_poly.pdbx_seq_one_letter_code
_entity_poly.pdbx_strand_id
1 'polypeptide(L)'
;MELDNQRDEIIEQLKALNVKLAKQLEIKRIFLTGIIYGIGFFLGSAIIATIALGVFGPTVAKIPWVQENFERGTSILRPEL
;
A
#
# COMPACT_ATOMS: atom_id res chain seq x y z
N MET A 1 47.62 29.22 11.61
CA MET A 1 47.05 28.59 12.81
C MET A 1 45.56 28.92 12.97
N GLU A 2 45.16 30.19 13.07
CA GLU A 2 43.73 30.53 13.27
C GLU A 2 42.86 30.27 12.02
N LEU A 3 43.38 30.57 10.83
CA LEU A 3 42.71 30.32 9.54
C LEU A 3 42.58 28.83 9.19
N ASP A 4 43.59 28.03 9.55
CA ASP A 4 43.58 26.59 9.29
C ASP A 4 42.53 25.89 10.16
N ASN A 5 42.42 26.29 11.43
CA ASN A 5 41.40 25.79 12.35
C ASN A 5 39.97 26.14 11.87
N GLN A 6 39.74 27.36 11.38
CA GLN A 6 38.44 27.75 10.80
C GLN A 6 38.09 26.94 9.54
N ARG A 7 39.09 26.68 8.69
CA ARG A 7 38.89 25.87 7.48
C ARG A 7 38.51 24.44 7.82
N ASP A 8 39.18 23.84 8.80
CA ASP A 8 38.90 22.46 9.22
C ASP A 8 37.51 22.34 9.86
N GLU A 9 37.09 23.33 10.65
CA GLU A 9 35.74 23.37 11.23
C GLU A 9 34.65 23.48 10.16
N ILE A 10 34.85 24.30 9.13
CA ILE A 10 33.93 24.40 7.98
C ILE A 10 33.86 23.07 7.22
N ILE A 11 34.98 22.39 7.03
CA ILE A 11 35.02 21.07 6.36
C ILE A 11 34.27 20.02 7.18
N GLU A 12 34.41 20.03 8.51
CA GLU A 12 33.64 19.14 9.40
C GLU A 12 32.13 19.42 9.32
N GLN A 13 31.72 20.69 9.36
CA GLN A 13 30.32 21.07 9.26
C GLN A 13 29.72 20.65 7.92
N LEU A 14 30.46 20.81 6.81
CA LEU A 14 30.04 20.36 5.48
C LEU A 14 29.91 18.82 5.42
N LYS A 15 30.84 18.08 6.00
CA LYS A 15 30.74 16.61 6.09
C LYS A 15 29.53 16.17 6.90
N ALA A 16 29.30 16.78 8.06
CA ALA A 16 28.16 16.49 8.92
C ALA A 16 26.83 16.81 8.22
N LEU A 17 26.78 17.92 7.47
CA LEU A 17 25.62 18.30 6.67
C LEU A 17 25.35 17.28 5.56
N ASN A 18 26.38 16.86 4.83
CA ASN A 18 26.25 15.89 3.74
C ASN A 18 25.73 14.54 4.24
N VAL A 19 26.26 14.04 5.38
CA VAL A 19 25.79 12.80 6.01
C VAL A 19 24.32 12.91 6.45
N LYS A 20 23.92 14.05 7.02
CA LYS A 20 22.51 14.30 7.39
C LYS A 20 21.60 14.35 6.17
N LEU A 21 22.04 15.01 5.09
CA LEU A 21 21.27 15.12 3.85
C LEU A 21 21.06 13.76 3.20
N ALA A 22 22.11 12.94 3.14
CA ALA A 22 22.05 11.57 2.60
C ALA A 22 21.04 10.71 3.38
N LYS A 23 21.11 10.73 4.73
CA LYS A 23 20.15 10.01 5.58
C LYS A 23 18.71 10.48 5.37
N GLN A 24 18.47 11.79 5.25
CA GLN A 24 17.12 12.30 5.02
C GLN A 24 16.57 11.93 3.64
N LEU A 25 17.41 11.94 2.60
CA LEU A 25 17.03 11.54 1.26
C LEU A 25 16.65 10.06 1.21
N GLU A 26 17.40 9.18 1.88
CA GLU A 26 17.06 7.77 2.00
C GLU A 26 15.73 7.55 2.71
N ILE A 27 15.51 8.20 3.87
CA ILE A 27 14.25 8.06 4.62
C ILE A 27 13.06 8.56 3.80
N LYS A 28 13.17 9.73 3.16
CA LYS A 28 12.12 10.26 2.29
C LYS A 28 11.83 9.31 1.12
N ARG A 29 12.88 8.74 0.52
CA ARG A 29 12.74 7.79 -0.59
C ARG A 29 12.06 6.51 -0.13
N ILE A 30 12.45 5.94 1.01
CA ILE A 30 11.83 4.73 1.56
C ILE A 30 10.35 4.98 1.86
N PHE A 31 10.02 6.12 2.48
CA PHE A 31 8.64 6.50 2.80
C PHE A 31 7.79 6.69 1.55
N LEU A 32 8.27 7.47 0.58
CA LEU A 32 7.56 7.72 -0.68
C LEU A 32 7.34 6.41 -1.45
N THR A 33 8.39 5.58 -1.52
CA THR A 33 8.35 4.25 -2.14
C THR A 33 7.29 3.39 -1.46
N GLY A 34 7.29 3.32 -0.13
CA GLY A 34 6.30 2.57 0.65
C GLY A 34 4.86 3.02 0.38
N ILE A 35 4.61 4.32 0.27
CA ILE A 35 3.28 4.85 -0.05
C ILE A 35 2.86 4.47 -1.47
N ILE A 36 3.72 4.69 -2.46
CA ILE A 36 3.41 4.39 -3.87
C ILE A 36 3.12 2.90 -4.05
N TYR A 37 4.00 2.04 -3.52
CA TYR A 37 3.80 0.59 -3.59
C TYR A 37 2.60 0.14 -2.76
N GLY A 38 2.35 0.73 -1.59
CA GLY A 38 1.19 0.40 -0.76
C GLY A 38 -0.13 0.74 -1.44
N ILE A 39 -0.25 1.95 -1.99
CA ILE A 39 -1.44 2.40 -2.73
C ILE A 39 -1.62 1.57 -4.01
N GLY A 40 -0.54 1.37 -4.77
CA GLY A 40 -0.56 0.56 -5.99
C GLY A 40 -0.95 -0.89 -5.71
N PHE A 41 -0.44 -1.49 -4.62
CA PHE A 41 -0.82 -2.83 -4.18
C PHE A 41 -2.29 -2.90 -3.80
N PHE A 42 -2.79 -1.94 -3.02
CA PHE A 42 -4.20 -1.91 -2.61
C PHE A 42 -5.14 -1.82 -3.83
N LEU A 43 -4.92 -0.84 -4.71
CA LEU A 43 -5.71 -0.68 -5.94
C LEU A 43 -5.61 -1.90 -6.86
N GLY A 44 -4.40 -2.41 -7.10
CA GLY A 44 -4.18 -3.59 -7.92
C GLY A 44 -4.87 -4.83 -7.34
N SER A 45 -4.77 -5.03 -6.02
CA SER A 45 -5.42 -6.16 -5.34
C SER A 45 -6.94 -6.08 -5.41
N ALA A 46 -7.54 -4.88 -5.28
CA ALA A 46 -8.98 -4.70 -5.40
C ALA A 46 -9.49 -5.03 -6.81
N ILE A 47 -8.74 -4.62 -7.85
CA ILE A 47 -9.06 -4.95 -9.24
C ILE A 47 -8.98 -6.46 -9.46
N ILE A 48 -7.87 -7.09 -9.04
CA ILE A 48 -7.67 -8.55 -9.19
C ILE A 48 -8.74 -9.32 -8.43
N ALA A 49 -9.07 -8.93 -7.19
CA ALA A 49 -10.12 -9.57 -6.40
C ALA A 49 -11.49 -9.44 -7.08
N THR A 50 -11.82 -8.28 -7.65
CA THR A 50 -13.07 -8.06 -8.37
C THR A 50 -13.16 -8.97 -9.60
N ILE A 51 -12.08 -9.07 -10.38
CA ILE A 51 -12.01 -9.96 -11.54
C ILE A 51 -12.13 -11.42 -11.11
N ALA A 52 -11.41 -11.82 -10.06
CA ALA A 52 -11.46 -13.17 -9.53
C ALA A 52 -12.88 -13.52 -9.08
N LEU A 53 -13.57 -12.64 -8.37
CA LEU A 53 -14.96 -12.83 -7.99
C LEU A 53 -15.90 -12.89 -9.20
N GLY A 54 -15.66 -12.12 -10.25
CA GLY A 54 -16.43 -12.21 -11.50
C GLY A 54 -16.26 -13.57 -12.20
N VAL A 55 -15.04 -14.08 -12.28
CA VAL A 55 -14.72 -15.35 -12.95
C VAL A 55 -15.13 -16.56 -12.11
N PHE A 56 -14.82 -16.55 -10.82
CA PHE A 56 -15.10 -17.66 -9.91
C PHE A 56 -16.50 -17.58 -9.28
N GLY A 57 -17.19 -16.44 -9.38
CA GLY A 57 -18.54 -16.22 -8.87
C GLY A 57 -19.53 -17.32 -9.24
N PRO A 58 -19.63 -17.75 -10.51
CA PRO A 58 -20.51 -18.86 -10.92
C PRO A 58 -20.17 -20.20 -10.26
N THR A 59 -18.92 -20.40 -9.86
CA THR A 59 -18.47 -21.61 -9.16
C THR A 59 -18.80 -21.52 -7.68
N VAL A 60 -18.56 -20.36 -7.07
CA VAL A 60 -18.89 -20.07 -5.67
C VAL A 60 -20.40 -20.12 -5.43
N ALA A 61 -21.20 -19.64 -6.39
CA ALA A 61 -22.67 -19.67 -6.32
C ALA A 61 -23.25 -21.10 -6.35
N LYS A 62 -22.51 -22.09 -6.85
CA LYS A 62 -22.91 -23.51 -6.84
C LYS A 62 -22.60 -24.21 -5.52
N ILE A 63 -21.91 -23.55 -4.58
CA ILE A 63 -21.64 -24.11 -3.27
C ILE A 63 -22.99 -24.18 -2.52
N PRO A 64 -23.43 -25.37 -2.05
CA PRO A 64 -24.77 -25.55 -1.50
C PRO A 64 -25.13 -24.55 -0.39
N TRP A 65 -24.20 -24.30 0.53
CA TRP A 65 -24.39 -23.31 1.60
C TRP A 65 -24.54 -21.87 1.09
N VAL A 66 -23.80 -21.47 0.04
CA VAL A 66 -23.91 -20.12 -0.53
C VAL A 66 -25.26 -19.95 -1.22
N GLN A 67 -25.68 -20.95 -1.98
CA GLN A 67 -26.96 -20.95 -2.67
C GLN A 67 -28.14 -20.91 -1.70
N GLU A 68 -28.13 -21.75 -0.67
CA GLU A 68 -29.20 -21.81 0.35
C GLU A 68 -29.37 -20.48 1.10
N ASN A 69 -28.27 -19.83 1.45
CA ASN A 69 -28.32 -18.51 2.11
C ASN A 69 -28.75 -17.39 1.16
N PHE A 70 -28.36 -17.47 -0.11
CA PHE A 70 -28.84 -16.54 -1.13
C PHE A 70 -30.35 -16.67 -1.33
N GLU A 71 -30.86 -17.90 -1.49
CA GLU A 71 -32.29 -18.18 -1.64
C GLU A 71 -33.09 -17.71 -0.42
N ARG A 72 -32.63 -18.03 0.81
CA ARG A 72 -33.24 -17.52 2.06
C ARG A 72 -33.26 -15.99 2.13
N GLY A 73 -32.17 -15.34 1.74
CA GLY A 73 -32.11 -13.88 1.68
C GLY A 73 -33.11 -13.31 0.69
N THR A 74 -33.23 -13.92 -0.49
CA THR A 74 -34.19 -13.49 -1.52
C THR A 74 -35.65 -13.72 -1.10
N SER A 75 -35.96 -14.81 -0.39
CA SER A 75 -37.32 -15.06 0.11
C SER A 75 -37.75 -14.07 1.18
N ILE A 76 -36.80 -13.52 1.96
CA ILE A 76 -37.10 -12.44 2.92
C ILE A 76 -37.41 -11.13 2.20
N LEU A 77 -36.73 -10.86 1.09
CA LEU A 77 -36.91 -9.64 0.29
C LEU A 77 -38.13 -9.71 -0.64
N ARG A 78 -38.60 -10.91 -0.97
CA ARG A 78 -39.80 -11.16 -1.78
C ARG A 78 -40.67 -12.23 -1.10
N PRO A 79 -41.38 -11.87 -0.03
CA PRO A 79 -42.19 -12.82 0.72
C PRO A 79 -43.41 -13.33 -0.06
N GLU A 80 -43.79 -12.67 -1.17
CA GLU A 80 -45.00 -12.98 -1.94
C GLU A 80 -44.70 -13.06 -3.45
N LEU A 81 -44.33 -14.28 -3.88
CA LEU A 81 -44.54 -14.86 -5.22
C LEU A 81 -44.70 -16.37 -5.03
#